data_AF-A0A9N8PFD7-F1
#
_entry.id   AF-A0A9N8PFD7-F1
#
_cell.length_a   1.000
_cell.length_b   1.000
_cell.length_c   1.000
_cell.angle_alpha   90.00
_cell.angle_beta   90.00
_cell.angle_gamma   90.00
#
_symmetry.space_group_name_H-M   'P 1'
#
loop_
_entity.id
_entity.type
_entity.pdbx_description
1 polymer ?
#
loop_
_entity_poly.entity_id
_entity_poly.type
_entity_poly.pdbx_seq_one_letter_code
_entity_poly.pdbx_strand_id
1 'polypeptide(L)'
;MSAPHQPTRFRIEDLSPEEYHAEHSHLKAEMGDSAYLALRKSEINTRMSEIGAGIMSGRISLPPITRVQEPNQISLDGRKFRVGSSEGVPKHITDAMMDFVSRDEKETEQASTEVPEEWLPYEIKAGEDEEEEDPEANERQQDQEILDGKFSVRNVKMPEWKASA
;
A
#
# COMPACT_ATOMS: atom_id res chain seq x y z
N MET A 1 -7.47 8.85 33.62
CA MET A 1 -6.26 9.09 32.80
C MET A 1 -5.77 7.72 32.37
N SER A 2 -6.03 7.31 31.12
CA SER A 2 -5.56 6.03 30.60
C SER A 2 -4.09 6.17 30.21
N ALA A 3 -3.25 5.24 30.68
CA ALA A 3 -1.83 5.22 30.31
C ALA A 3 -1.69 5.11 28.77
N PRO A 4 -0.65 5.73 28.16
CA PRO A 4 -0.37 5.53 26.75
C PRO A 4 -0.15 4.04 26.49
N HIS A 5 -1.02 3.44 25.68
CA HIS A 5 -0.91 2.04 25.28
C HIS A 5 0.38 1.88 24.48
N GLN A 6 1.40 1.21 25.05
CA GLN A 6 2.60 0.90 24.29
C GLN A 6 2.26 -0.15 23.22
N PRO A 7 2.77 -0.01 21.98
CA PRO A 7 2.51 -0.99 20.93
C PRO A 7 3.08 -2.36 21.33
N THR A 8 2.37 -3.42 20.99
CA THR A 8 2.86 -4.79 21.22
C THR A 8 4.10 -5.00 20.36
N ARG A 9 5.22 -5.33 21.00
CA ARG A 9 6.48 -5.64 20.33
C ARG A 9 6.66 -7.15 20.24
N PHE A 10 6.79 -7.66 19.02
CA PHE A 10 7.05 -9.08 18.75
C PHE A 10 8.55 -9.35 18.72
N ARG A 11 8.96 -10.55 19.16
CA ARG A 11 10.38 -10.95 19.20
C ARG A 11 11.07 -10.82 17.84
N ILE A 12 10.35 -11.10 16.76
CA ILE A 12 10.91 -11.08 15.40
C ILE A 12 11.30 -9.68 14.92
N GLU A 13 10.81 -8.63 15.57
CA GLU A 13 11.19 -7.25 15.25
C GLU A 13 12.59 -6.91 15.75
N ASP A 14 13.08 -7.61 16.77
CA ASP A 14 14.40 -7.40 17.36
C ASP A 14 15.49 -8.23 16.68
N LEU A 15 15.11 -9.20 15.84
CA LEU A 15 16.04 -10.06 15.12
C LEU A 15 16.71 -9.30 13.97
N SER A 16 17.99 -9.54 13.75
CA SER A 16 18.64 -9.18 12.48
C SER A 16 17.99 -9.93 11.30
N PRO A 17 18.24 -9.52 10.05
CA PRO A 17 17.75 -10.25 8.88
C PRO A 17 18.16 -11.73 8.88
N GLU A 18 19.41 -12.03 9.25
CA GLU A 18 19.94 -13.40 9.31
C GLU A 18 19.28 -14.22 10.41
N GLU A 19 19.15 -13.66 11.62
CA GLU A 19 18.49 -14.32 12.75
C GLU A 19 17.02 -14.61 12.46
N TYR A 20 16.33 -13.69 11.80
CA TYR A 20 14.95 -13.92 11.38
C TYR A 20 14.84 -15.01 10.33
N HIS A 21 15.73 -15.06 9.33
CA HIS A 21 15.69 -16.16 8.36
C HIS A 21 15.92 -17.52 9.03
N ALA A 22 16.86 -17.59 9.98
CA ALA A 22 17.10 -18.80 10.76
C ALA A 22 15.89 -19.19 11.62
N GLU A 23 15.30 -18.21 12.32
CA GLU A 23 14.12 -18.39 13.18
C GLU A 23 12.88 -18.78 12.36
N HIS A 24 12.64 -18.13 11.21
CA HIS A 24 11.62 -18.47 10.22
C HIS A 24 11.75 -19.92 9.77
N SER A 25 12.93 -20.33 9.28
CA SER A 25 13.16 -21.70 8.82
C SER A 25 12.99 -22.72 9.94
N HIS A 26 13.46 -22.41 11.14
CA HIS A 26 13.37 -23.30 12.30
C HIS A 26 11.91 -23.48 12.76
N LEU A 27 11.19 -22.39 13.05
CA LEU A 27 9.80 -22.46 13.53
C LEU A 27 8.87 -23.08 12.48
N LYS A 28 9.07 -22.76 11.20
CA LYS A 28 8.29 -23.37 10.12
C LYS A 28 8.50 -24.88 10.06
N ALA A 29 9.75 -25.35 10.21
CA ALA A 29 10.06 -26.78 10.26
C ALA A 29 9.50 -27.48 11.51
N GLU A 30 9.47 -26.79 12.65
CA GLU A 30 8.97 -27.32 13.92
C GLU A 30 7.44 -27.43 13.97
N MET A 31 6.73 -26.39 13.52
CA MET A 31 5.28 -26.29 13.66
C MET A 31 4.52 -26.76 12.40
N GLY A 32 5.18 -26.78 11.26
CA GLY A 32 4.56 -26.98 9.95
C GLY A 32 3.86 -25.72 9.41
N ASP A 33 3.68 -25.68 8.09
CA ASP A 33 3.26 -24.49 7.34
C ASP A 33 1.93 -23.89 7.85
N SER A 34 0.93 -24.72 8.14
CA SER A 34 -0.39 -24.24 8.58
C SER A 34 -0.34 -23.52 9.93
N ALA A 35 0.34 -24.11 10.92
CA ALA A 35 0.46 -23.51 12.26
C ALA A 35 1.39 -22.29 12.25
N TYR A 36 2.46 -22.34 11.45
CA TYR A 36 3.35 -21.21 11.22
C TYR A 36 2.61 -20.02 10.60
N LEU A 37 1.83 -20.27 9.55
CA LEU A 37 1.04 -19.25 8.87
C LEU A 37 0.02 -18.62 9.84
N ALA A 38 -0.71 -19.44 10.61
CA ALA A 38 -1.67 -18.95 11.59
C ALA A 38 -1.01 -18.05 12.66
N LEU A 39 0.18 -18.43 13.15
CA LEU A 39 0.96 -17.61 14.07
C LEU A 39 1.30 -16.25 13.46
N ARG A 40 1.91 -16.22 12.28
CA ARG A 40 2.34 -14.98 11.61
C ARG A 40 1.16 -14.08 11.23
N LYS A 41 0.06 -14.64 10.73
CA LYS A 41 -1.18 -13.88 10.47
C LYS A 41 -1.72 -13.26 11.75
N SER A 42 -1.69 -13.97 12.87
CA SER A 42 -2.12 -13.42 14.16
C SER A 42 -1.26 -12.21 14.58
N GLU A 43 0.07 -12.32 14.47
CA GLU A 43 0.97 -11.22 14.81
C GLU A 43 0.71 -9.98 13.92
N ILE A 44 0.54 -10.18 12.61
CA ILE A 44 0.20 -9.14 11.63
C ILE A 44 -1.15 -8.48 11.95
N ASN A 45 -2.19 -9.29 12.22
CA ASN A 45 -3.52 -8.79 12.53
C ASN A 45 -3.55 -7.98 13.83
N THR A 46 -2.81 -8.43 14.85
CA THR A 46 -2.63 -7.65 16.09
C THR A 46 -1.97 -6.31 15.80
N ARG A 47 -0.88 -6.30 15.02
CA ARG A 47 -0.18 -5.06 14.65
C ARG A 47 -1.09 -4.09 13.87
N MET A 48 -1.84 -4.60 12.89
CA MET A 48 -2.76 -3.78 12.10
C MET A 48 -3.90 -3.21 12.95
N SER A 49 -4.43 -4.00 13.89
CA SER A 49 -5.46 -3.54 14.83
C SER A 49 -4.96 -2.41 15.72
N GLU A 50 -3.73 -2.47 16.19
CA GLU A 50 -3.10 -1.39 16.97
C GLU A 50 -2.93 -0.10 16.17
N ILE A 51 -2.49 -0.21 14.91
CA ILE A 51 -2.39 0.93 13.99
C ILE A 51 -3.77 1.54 13.77
N GLY A 52 -4.78 0.72 13.47
CA GLY A 52 -6.16 1.19 13.30
C GLY A 52 -6.72 1.88 14.55
N ALA A 53 -6.46 1.34 15.74
CA ALA A 53 -6.82 1.97 17.01
C ALA A 53 -6.07 3.29 17.24
N GLY A 54 -4.79 3.37 16.85
CA GLY A 54 -4.00 4.59 16.87
C GLY A 54 -4.59 5.69 15.99
N ILE A 55 -5.05 5.33 14.78
CA ILE A 55 -5.72 6.25 13.84
C ILE A 55 -7.06 6.72 14.43
N MET A 56 -7.93 5.80 14.86
CA MET A 56 -9.25 6.13 15.41
C MET A 56 -9.18 6.97 16.69
N SER A 57 -8.14 6.78 17.51
CA SER A 57 -7.91 7.58 18.72
C SER A 57 -7.24 8.92 18.46
N GLY A 58 -6.87 9.23 17.21
CA GLY A 58 -6.14 10.46 16.85
C GLY A 58 -4.67 10.47 17.29
N ARG A 59 -4.16 9.35 17.82
CA ARG A 59 -2.75 9.19 18.22
C ARG A 59 -1.84 9.11 17.00
N ILE A 60 -2.32 8.49 15.93
CA ILE A 60 -1.68 8.43 14.63
C ILE A 60 -2.45 9.38 13.73
N SER A 61 -1.81 10.49 13.32
CA SER A 61 -2.38 11.38 12.34
C SER A 61 -1.99 10.88 10.94
N LEU A 62 -3.00 10.59 10.13
CA LEU A 62 -2.78 10.36 8.71
C LEU A 62 -2.47 11.72 8.06
N PRO A 63 -1.55 11.77 7.07
CA PRO A 63 -1.32 12.99 6.31
C PRO A 63 -2.65 13.48 5.72
N PRO A 64 -2.87 14.80 5.64
CA PRO A 64 -4.07 15.33 5.03
C PRO A 64 -4.19 14.75 3.62
N ILE A 65 -5.33 14.13 3.32
CA ILE A 65 -5.63 13.61 2.00
C ILE A 65 -5.83 14.82 1.10
N THR A 66 -4.78 15.27 0.42
CA THR A 66 -4.81 16.47 -0.42
C THR A 66 -5.50 16.27 -1.77
N ARG A 67 -5.91 15.03 -2.10
CA ARG A 67 -6.79 14.64 -3.22
C ARG A 67 -7.23 13.20 -3.06
N VAL A 68 -8.38 12.84 -3.64
CA VAL A 68 -8.68 11.44 -3.98
C VAL A 68 -7.72 11.07 -5.11
N GLN A 69 -6.49 10.70 -4.75
CA GLN A 69 -5.61 9.96 -5.64
C GLN A 69 -6.09 8.52 -5.55
N GLU A 70 -6.71 8.05 -6.62
CA GLU A 70 -6.57 6.63 -6.92
C GLU A 70 -5.10 6.48 -7.36
N PRO A 71 -4.28 5.73 -6.61
CA PRO A 71 -2.81 5.80 -6.69
C PRO A 71 -2.25 5.44 -8.07
N ASN A 72 -3.06 4.77 -8.89
CA ASN A 72 -2.73 4.25 -10.20
C ASN A 72 -3.51 4.92 -11.33
N GLN A 73 -4.20 6.05 -11.11
CA GLN A 73 -4.85 6.76 -12.21
C GLN A 73 -4.87 8.29 -12.06
N ILE A 74 -5.06 8.97 -13.19
CA ILE A 74 -5.33 10.41 -13.25
C ILE A 74 -6.58 10.70 -14.09
N SER A 75 -7.26 11.80 -13.77
CA SER A 75 -8.40 12.28 -14.55
C SER A 75 -7.99 13.51 -15.37
N LEU A 76 -8.24 13.47 -16.68
CA LEU A 76 -7.99 14.54 -17.64
C LEU A 76 -9.27 14.77 -18.45
N ASP A 77 -9.87 15.95 -18.29
CA ASP A 77 -11.08 16.36 -19.04
C ASP A 77 -12.21 15.29 -19.06
N GLY A 78 -12.48 14.70 -17.88
CA GLY A 78 -13.50 13.66 -17.73
C GLY A 78 -13.10 12.25 -18.20
N ARG A 79 -11.90 12.07 -18.75
CA ARG A 79 -11.31 10.78 -19.11
C ARG A 79 -10.37 10.32 -18.00
N LYS A 80 -10.32 9.01 -17.74
CA LYS A 80 -9.41 8.42 -16.75
C LYS A 80 -8.26 7.73 -17.46
N PHE A 81 -7.05 7.86 -16.93
CA PHE A 81 -5.85 7.21 -17.47
C PHE A 81 -5.10 6.49 -16.37
N ARG A 82 -4.64 5.26 -16.64
CA ARG A 82 -3.72 4.54 -15.75
C ARG A 82 -2.38 5.26 -15.67
N VAL A 83 -1.77 5.27 -14.50
CA VAL A 83 -0.42 5.82 -14.25
C VAL A 83 0.40 4.89 -13.39
N GLY A 84 1.71 4.90 -13.60
CA GLY A 84 2.66 4.07 -12.85
C GLY A 84 3.06 2.79 -13.58
N SER A 85 4.31 2.39 -13.37
CA SER A 85 4.90 1.22 -14.03
C SER A 85 4.29 -0.12 -13.60
N SER A 86 3.60 -0.15 -12.45
CA SER A 86 2.79 -1.29 -12.01
C SER A 86 1.59 -1.55 -12.94
N GLU A 87 1.06 -0.51 -13.59
CA GLU A 87 -0.06 -0.59 -14.54
C GLU A 87 0.42 -0.81 -15.99
N GLY A 88 1.71 -1.11 -16.18
CA GLY A 88 2.31 -1.20 -17.51
C GLY A 88 2.54 0.15 -18.20
N VAL A 89 2.39 1.27 -17.48
CA VAL A 89 2.62 2.61 -18.03
C VAL A 89 4.10 2.98 -17.91
N PRO A 90 4.81 3.28 -19.02
CA PRO A 90 6.19 3.73 -18.97
C PRO A 90 6.37 4.97 -18.10
N LYS A 91 7.45 4.98 -17.30
CA LYS A 91 7.73 6.06 -16.35
C LYS A 91 7.72 7.46 -16.99
N HIS A 92 8.28 7.61 -18.19
CA HIS A 92 8.28 8.90 -18.89
C HIS A 92 6.89 9.41 -19.26
N ILE A 93 5.93 8.50 -19.54
CA ILE A 93 4.52 8.83 -19.80
C ILE A 93 3.84 9.23 -18.49
N THR A 94 4.09 8.50 -17.41
CA THR A 94 3.61 8.85 -16.06
C THR A 94 4.11 10.23 -15.63
N ASP A 95 5.40 10.50 -15.79
CA ASP A 95 6.01 11.79 -15.44
C ASP A 95 5.41 12.91 -16.30
N ALA A 96 5.23 12.70 -17.61
CA ALA A 96 4.62 13.68 -18.52
C ALA A 96 3.15 13.99 -18.19
N MET A 97 2.37 12.95 -17.86
CA MET A 97 0.98 13.06 -17.41
C MET A 97 0.87 13.87 -16.10
N MET A 98 1.74 13.58 -15.13
CA MET A 98 1.79 14.30 -13.85
C MET A 98 2.20 15.77 -14.04
N ASP A 99 3.20 16.03 -14.88
CA ASP A 99 3.63 17.38 -15.24
C ASP A 99 2.51 18.16 -15.93
N PHE A 100 1.74 17.49 -16.79
CA PHE A 100 0.64 18.08 -17.53
C PHE A 100 -0.51 18.51 -16.60
N VAL A 101 -0.98 17.61 -15.74
CA VAL A 101 -1.98 17.93 -14.71
C VAL A 101 -1.50 19.08 -13.81
N SER A 102 -0.22 19.08 -13.45
CA SER A 102 0.38 20.12 -12.62
C SER A 102 0.48 21.49 -13.31
N ARG A 103 0.47 21.53 -14.65
CA ARG A 103 0.49 22.76 -15.46
C ARG A 103 -0.92 23.32 -15.69
N ASP A 104 -1.88 22.45 -16.00
CA ASP A 104 -3.29 22.82 -16.23
C ASP A 104 -3.90 23.50 -14.98
N GLU A 105 -3.41 23.17 -13.78
CA GLU A 105 -3.80 23.83 -12.52
C GLU A 105 -3.39 25.30 -12.38
N LYS A 106 -2.43 25.78 -13.19
CA LYS A 106 -1.97 27.17 -13.15
C LYS A 106 -2.64 28.07 -14.18
N GLU A 107 -3.29 27.51 -15.19
CA GLU A 107 -3.97 28.26 -16.25
C GLU A 107 -5.47 27.94 -16.20
N THR A 108 -6.18 28.67 -15.34
CA THR A 108 -7.64 28.70 -15.39
C THR A 108 -8.12 29.18 -16.75
N GLU A 109 -8.99 28.37 -17.34
CA GLU A 109 -9.90 28.65 -18.46
C GLU A 109 -9.32 28.45 -19.89
N GLN A 110 -9.80 27.37 -20.52
CA GLN A 110 -9.91 27.18 -21.97
C GLN A 110 -8.66 26.76 -22.75
N ALA A 111 -7.89 25.80 -22.25
CA ALA A 111 -7.16 24.90 -23.16
C ALA A 111 -8.05 23.70 -23.47
N SER A 112 -8.49 23.53 -24.72
CA SER A 112 -8.79 22.19 -25.21
C SER A 112 -7.49 21.42 -25.14
N THR A 113 -7.32 20.69 -24.05
CA THR A 113 -6.16 19.83 -23.82
C THR A 113 -6.25 18.68 -24.82
N GLU A 114 -5.52 18.82 -25.93
CA GLU A 114 -5.31 17.72 -26.86
C GLU A 114 -4.48 16.67 -26.11
N VAL A 115 -5.15 15.61 -25.64
CA VAL A 115 -4.50 14.48 -25.00
C VAL A 115 -3.55 13.84 -26.01
N PRO A 116 -2.25 13.73 -25.70
CA PRO A 116 -1.29 13.09 -26.59
C PRO A 116 -1.74 11.68 -27.01
N GLU A 117 -1.58 11.33 -28.29
CA GLU A 117 -1.97 10.00 -28.79
C GLU A 117 -1.24 8.86 -28.05
N GLU A 118 -0.01 9.11 -27.59
CA GLU A 118 0.77 8.19 -26.76
C GLU A 118 0.12 7.84 -25.42
N TRP A 119 -0.86 8.62 -24.96
CA TRP A 119 -1.57 8.40 -23.69
C TRP A 119 -2.85 7.58 -23.87
N LEU A 120 -3.43 7.58 -25.08
CA LEU A 120 -4.67 6.87 -25.41
C LEU A 120 -4.65 5.36 -25.07
N PRO A 121 -3.53 4.63 -25.23
CA PRO A 121 -3.47 3.22 -24.82
C PRO A 121 -3.68 2.97 -23.32
N TYR A 122 -3.52 4.00 -22.49
CA TYR A 122 -3.66 3.93 -21.04
C TYR A 122 -5.00 4.51 -20.55
N GLU A 123 -5.87 4.94 -21.46
CA GLU A 123 -7.21 5.39 -21.10
C GLU A 123 -8.02 4.22 -20.54
N ILE A 124 -8.56 4.40 -19.34
CA ILE A 124 -9.49 3.47 -18.71
C ILE A 124 -10.85 3.69 -19.35
N LYS A 125 -11.34 2.71 -20.09
CA LYS A 125 -12.65 2.81 -20.74
C LYS A 125 -13.76 2.63 -19.72
N ALA A 126 -14.89 3.29 -19.96
CA ALA A 126 -16.08 3.13 -19.15
C ALA A 126 -16.49 1.64 -19.08
N GLY A 127 -16.37 1.03 -17.90
CA GLY A 127 -16.63 -0.40 -17.67
C GLY A 127 -15.38 -1.27 -17.43
N GLU A 128 -14.17 -0.71 -17.54
CA GLU A 128 -12.90 -1.37 -17.20
C GLU A 128 -12.41 -1.02 -15.77
N ASP A 129 -13.21 -0.28 -14.99
CA ASP A 129 -12.87 0.21 -13.64
C ASP A 129 -12.80 -0.90 -12.58
N GLU A 130 -13.06 -2.17 -12.92
CA GLU A 130 -13.07 -3.27 -11.97
C GLU A 130 -12.43 -4.53 -12.58
N GLU A 131 -11.09 -4.57 -12.65
CA GLU A 131 -10.46 -5.80 -12.17
C GLU A 131 -10.65 -5.78 -10.65
N GLU A 132 -11.78 -6.33 -10.18
CA GLU A 132 -11.91 -6.73 -8.78
C GLU A 132 -10.70 -7.64 -8.49
N GLU A 133 -9.70 -7.13 -7.78
CA GLU A 133 -8.65 -7.97 -7.23
C GLU A 133 -9.34 -9.09 -6.45
N ASP A 134 -9.22 -10.33 -6.93
CA ASP A 134 -9.82 -11.49 -6.26
C ASP A 134 -9.26 -11.52 -4.83
N PRO A 135 -10.08 -11.24 -3.81
CA PRO A 135 -9.61 -11.14 -2.43
C PRO A 135 -9.02 -12.48 -1.97
N GLU A 136 -9.49 -13.59 -2.53
CA GLU A 136 -8.95 -14.92 -2.25
C GLU A 136 -7.57 -15.11 -2.90
N ALA A 137 -7.35 -14.58 -4.11
CA ALA A 137 -6.04 -14.60 -4.76
C ALA A 137 -5.02 -13.75 -4.00
N ASN A 138 -5.43 -12.57 -3.52
CA ASN A 138 -4.58 -11.68 -2.73
C ASN A 138 -4.23 -12.31 -1.36
N GLU A 139 -5.21 -12.92 -0.69
CA GLU A 139 -4.97 -13.66 0.56
C GLU A 139 -4.00 -14.83 0.34
N ARG A 140 -4.17 -15.62 -0.73
CA ARG A 140 -3.25 -16.72 -1.06
C ARG A 140 -1.84 -16.22 -1.36
N GLN A 141 -1.71 -15.10 -2.07
CA GLN A 141 -0.41 -14.49 -2.36
C GLN A 141 0.26 -14.03 -1.07
N GLN A 142 -0.46 -13.34 -0.20
CA GLN A 142 0.06 -12.90 1.10
C GLN A 142 0.46 -14.09 1.97
N ASP A 143 -0.35 -15.15 2.01
CA ASP A 143 -0.03 -16.38 2.73
C ASP A 143 1.27 -17.01 2.22
N GLN A 144 1.48 -17.02 0.89
CA GLN A 144 2.72 -17.49 0.30
C GLN A 144 3.91 -16.59 0.67
N GLU A 145 3.74 -15.26 0.68
CA GLU A 145 4.79 -14.33 1.09
C GLU A 145 5.18 -14.49 2.56
N ILE A 146 4.22 -14.81 3.43
CA ILE A 146 4.47 -15.17 4.84
C ILE A 146 5.27 -16.47 4.91
N LEU A 147 4.88 -17.50 4.16
CA LEU A 147 5.55 -18.80 4.13
C LEU A 147 6.97 -18.72 3.56
N ASP A 148 7.22 -17.79 2.64
CA ASP A 148 8.52 -17.48 2.07
C ASP A 148 9.39 -16.59 2.99
N GLY A 149 8.80 -16.06 4.06
CA GLY A 149 9.46 -15.14 4.99
C GLY A 149 9.63 -13.72 4.44
N LYS A 150 8.97 -13.39 3.33
CA LYS A 150 9.01 -12.06 2.70
C LYS A 150 8.07 -11.07 3.38
N PHE A 151 6.99 -11.55 3.98
CA PHE A 151 6.00 -10.75 4.69
C PHE A 151 5.86 -11.17 6.15
N SER A 152 5.98 -10.20 7.06
CA SER A 152 5.89 -10.38 8.51
C SER A 152 5.55 -9.04 9.18
N VAL A 153 5.35 -9.03 10.50
CA VAL A 153 5.17 -7.78 11.26
C VAL A 153 6.34 -6.79 11.11
N ARG A 154 7.54 -7.26 10.76
CA ARG A 154 8.70 -6.39 10.48
C ARG A 154 8.48 -5.48 9.27
N ASN A 155 7.64 -5.93 8.33
CA ASN A 155 7.25 -5.20 7.13
C ASN A 155 6.07 -4.25 7.41
N VAL A 156 5.29 -4.52 8.47
CA VAL A 156 4.14 -3.71 8.91
C VAL A 156 4.60 -2.67 9.91
N LYS A 157 5.12 -1.55 9.40
CA LYS A 157 5.64 -0.48 10.26
C LYS A 157 4.52 0.43 10.76
N MET A 158 4.61 0.82 12.03
CA MET A 158 3.85 1.98 12.52
C MET A 158 4.30 3.22 11.74
N PRO A 159 3.38 4.07 11.25
CA PRO A 159 3.76 5.31 10.59
C PRO A 159 4.55 6.20 11.57
N GLU A 160 5.74 6.66 11.18
CA GLU A 160 6.53 7.63 11.97
C GLU A 160 6.02 9.08 11.81
N TRP A 161 4.75 9.26 11.46
CA TRP A 161 4.20 10.58 11.19
C TRP A 161 3.75 11.23 12.49
N LYS A 162 4.21 12.47 12.65
CA LYS A 162 4.22 13.25 13.88
C LYS A 162 2.99 12.96 14.73
N ALA A 163 3.23 12.52 15.97
CA ALA A 163 2.27 12.71 17.03
C ALA A 163 1.85 14.19 16.99
N SER A 164 0.57 14.45 16.74
CA SER A 164 0.02 15.79 16.89
C SER A 164 0.32 16.23 18.32
N ALA A 165 1.15 17.28 18.44
CA ALA A 165 1.49 17.90 19.71
C ALA A 165 0.26 18.51 20.37
#